data_AF-A0A091CD96-F1
#
_entry.id   AF-A0A091CD96-F1
#
_cell.length_a   1.000
_cell.length_b   1.000
_cell.length_c   1.000
_cell.angle_alpha   90.00
_cell.angle_beta   90.00
_cell.angle_gamma   90.00
#
_symmetry.space_group_name_H-M   'P 1'
#
loop_
_entity.id
_entity.type
_entity.pdbx_description
1 polymer ?
#
loop_
_entity_poly.entity_id
_entity_poly.type
_entity_poly.pdbx_seq_one_letter_code
_entity_poly.pdbx_strand_id
1 'polypeptide(L)'
;MKKGKLLGFMVGSTVFLTACTTGNTADSEQEDGSNEKVFNLSVVQEMPSADLSLATDTISFTALNNVYEGIYRLDENNEPQPAGTAEMADVSEDGLTYNITLREDAKWSNGEPVTADDYVYGWQRTVNPETAAEYAYLYGYVENGNDIIEGEKDPSELGITAVNDHELEVNLDTPTPFFDNLLAFPSFFPQPQEVVEEKGDTYAETSDDSIYNGPFSLTEFDGAGSDTEWSYTANEEY
;
A
#
# COMPACT_ATOMS: atom_id res chain seq x y z
N MET A 1 64.97 -64.58 -8.96
CA MET A 1 64.82 -64.22 -7.52
C MET A 1 63.62 -63.28 -7.37
N LYS A 2 62.87 -63.35 -6.25
CA LYS A 2 61.78 -62.44 -5.77
C LYS A 2 60.87 -61.78 -6.85
N LYS A 3 59.63 -62.23 -7.09
CA LYS A 3 58.38 -61.97 -6.32
C LYS A 3 58.09 -60.48 -6.00
N GLY A 4 57.01 -59.95 -6.58
CA GLY A 4 56.28 -58.72 -6.24
C GLY A 4 54.96 -58.68 -7.04
N LYS A 5 53.83 -58.28 -6.44
CA LYS A 5 52.45 -58.49 -6.97
C LYS A 5 51.59 -57.24 -6.69
N LEU A 6 50.69 -56.85 -7.62
CA LEU A 6 49.55 -55.89 -7.47
C LEU A 6 49.98 -54.45 -7.05
N LEU A 7 49.25 -53.34 -7.24
CA LEU A 7 47.89 -52.97 -7.69
C LEU A 7 48.01 -51.52 -8.30
N GLY A 8 47.15 -50.93 -9.14
CA GLY A 8 45.99 -51.34 -9.95
C GLY A 8 45.07 -50.12 -10.25
N PHE A 9 44.32 -50.13 -11.39
CA PHE A 9 43.33 -49.11 -11.85
C PHE A 9 43.88 -47.72 -12.26
N MET A 10 43.37 -46.97 -13.26
CA MET A 10 42.23 -47.11 -14.22
C MET A 10 42.60 -46.24 -15.46
N VAL A 11 42.74 -46.76 -16.70
CA VAL A 11 41.71 -46.74 -17.78
C VAL A 11 40.71 -45.56 -17.63
N GLY A 12 40.61 -44.54 -18.48
CA GLY A 12 41.11 -44.35 -19.85
C GLY A 12 40.04 -44.73 -20.88
N SER A 13 39.23 -43.78 -21.35
CA SER A 13 38.22 -44.05 -22.39
C SER A 13 37.98 -42.88 -23.34
N THR A 14 38.17 -43.16 -24.62
CA THR A 14 37.89 -42.27 -25.75
C THR A 14 36.41 -42.32 -26.13
N VAL A 15 35.93 -41.26 -26.79
CA VAL A 15 34.56 -41.13 -27.31
C VAL A 15 34.19 -42.27 -28.26
N PHE A 16 32.96 -42.77 -28.12
CA PHE A 16 32.23 -43.44 -29.21
C PHE A 16 30.87 -42.77 -29.43
N LEU A 17 30.66 -42.32 -30.67
CA LEU A 17 29.34 -41.92 -31.19
C LEU A 17 28.58 -43.18 -31.61
N THR A 18 27.32 -43.30 -31.21
CA THR A 18 26.38 -44.27 -31.81
C THR A 18 24.99 -43.64 -31.90
N ALA A 19 24.37 -43.72 -33.07
CA ALA A 19 23.05 -43.13 -33.30
C ALA A 19 21.91 -44.14 -33.07
N CYS A 20 20.79 -43.62 -32.55
CA CYS A 20 19.41 -44.11 -32.67
C CYS A 20 19.14 -45.62 -32.59
N THR A 21 18.58 -46.08 -31.45
CA THR A 21 17.66 -47.23 -31.43
C THR A 21 16.41 -46.94 -30.61
N THR A 22 15.28 -47.30 -31.20
CA THR A 22 13.90 -47.26 -30.71
C THR A 22 13.70 -47.57 -29.22
N GLY A 23 12.91 -46.73 -28.55
CA GLY A 23 11.98 -47.17 -27.51
C GLY A 23 12.53 -47.37 -26.09
N ASN A 24 12.52 -46.30 -25.29
CA ASN A 24 11.84 -46.37 -23.99
C ASN A 24 11.36 -44.97 -23.60
N THR A 25 10.12 -44.85 -23.15
CA THR A 25 9.63 -43.60 -22.53
C THR A 25 10.27 -43.49 -21.15
N ALA A 26 11.34 -42.70 -21.05
CA ALA A 26 11.70 -42.06 -19.80
C ALA A 26 11.03 -40.68 -19.84
N ASP A 27 10.06 -40.45 -18.96
CA ASP A 27 9.60 -39.08 -18.71
C ASP A 27 10.83 -38.26 -18.31
N SER A 28 11.18 -37.30 -19.16
CA SER A 28 11.84 -36.11 -18.66
C SER A 28 10.76 -35.34 -17.93
N GLU A 29 10.65 -35.56 -16.62
CA GLU A 29 10.03 -34.58 -15.72
C GLU A 29 10.77 -33.26 -15.95
N GLN A 30 10.15 -32.43 -16.78
CA GLN A 30 10.51 -31.05 -16.93
C GLN A 30 10.09 -30.41 -15.61
N GLU A 31 11.03 -30.24 -14.68
CA GLU A 31 10.81 -29.40 -13.51
C GLU A 31 10.31 -28.04 -14.00
N ASP A 32 9.03 -27.79 -13.74
CA ASP A 32 8.40 -26.51 -13.99
C ASP A 32 9.12 -25.50 -13.10
N GLY A 33 9.92 -24.62 -13.73
CA GLY A 33 10.73 -23.65 -13.02
C GLY A 33 9.83 -22.82 -12.12
N SER A 34 10.20 -22.69 -10.85
CA SER A 34 9.41 -22.11 -9.77
C SER A 34 8.45 -21.00 -10.23
N ASN A 35 7.14 -21.22 -10.05
CA ASN A 35 6.07 -20.24 -10.31
C ASN A 35 6.07 -19.10 -9.27
N GLU A 36 7.25 -18.60 -8.93
CA GLU A 36 7.51 -17.58 -7.92
C GLU A 36 7.37 -16.19 -8.54
N LYS A 37 6.32 -15.46 -8.14
CA LYS A 37 5.99 -14.12 -8.65
C LYS A 37 6.67 -13.03 -7.82
N VAL A 38 8.01 -13.00 -7.84
CA VAL A 38 8.79 -11.96 -7.15
C VAL A 38 9.24 -10.89 -8.13
N PHE A 39 9.01 -9.62 -7.78
CA PHE A 39 9.49 -8.46 -8.51
C PHE A 39 10.49 -7.68 -7.64
N ASN A 40 11.74 -7.61 -8.09
CA ASN A 40 12.79 -6.87 -7.39
C ASN A 40 12.98 -5.50 -8.06
N LEU A 41 12.87 -4.42 -7.28
CA LEU A 41 13.03 -3.04 -7.73
C LEU A 41 14.09 -2.33 -6.88
N SER A 42 14.98 -1.57 -7.52
CA SER A 42 15.89 -0.65 -6.82
C SER A 42 15.34 0.77 -6.87
N VAL A 43 15.24 1.41 -5.70
CA VAL A 43 14.89 2.83 -5.54
C VAL A 43 16.15 3.69 -5.38
N VAL A 44 15.99 5.02 -5.42
CA VAL A 44 17.12 5.97 -5.43
C VAL A 44 17.53 6.48 -4.04
N GLN A 45 16.72 6.22 -3.02
CA GLN A 45 16.91 6.60 -1.62
C GLN A 45 16.11 5.65 -0.71
N GLU A 46 16.46 5.66 0.58
CA GLU A 46 15.71 5.04 1.69
C GLU A 46 14.29 5.66 1.79
N MET A 47 13.33 4.97 2.40
CA MET A 47 11.97 5.48 2.61
C MET A 47 11.92 6.42 3.84
N PRO A 48 11.58 7.72 3.68
CA PRO A 48 11.54 8.66 4.81
C PRO A 48 10.35 8.48 5.77
N SER A 49 9.22 7.92 5.34
CA SER A 49 8.05 7.68 6.20
C SER A 49 7.14 6.58 5.66
N ALA A 50 6.52 5.81 6.56
CA ALA A 50 5.42 4.89 6.26
C ALA A 50 4.06 5.38 6.81
N ASP A 51 3.98 6.63 7.29
CA ASP A 51 2.76 7.28 7.80
C ASP A 51 2.11 8.14 6.70
N LEU A 52 0.82 7.91 6.44
CA LEU A 52 0.01 8.60 5.43
C LEU A 52 -0.07 10.12 5.65
N SER A 53 -0.04 10.59 6.91
CA SER A 53 -0.07 12.02 7.25
C SER A 53 1.31 12.68 7.17
N LEU A 54 2.41 11.92 7.37
CA LEU A 54 3.76 12.47 7.51
C LEU A 54 4.66 12.24 6.28
N ALA A 55 4.26 11.40 5.33
CA ALA A 55 4.97 11.23 4.07
C ALA A 55 4.96 12.50 3.21
N THR A 56 6.12 12.86 2.65
CA THR A 56 6.28 14.09 1.83
C THR A 56 7.00 13.87 0.50
N ASP A 57 7.42 12.64 0.19
CA ASP A 57 8.28 12.33 -0.96
C ASP A 57 7.77 11.14 -1.79
N THR A 58 8.29 11.03 -3.02
CA THR A 58 7.81 10.03 -3.98
C THR A 58 8.16 8.58 -3.61
N ILE A 59 9.15 8.30 -2.76
CA ILE A 59 9.44 6.92 -2.32
C ILE A 59 8.40 6.49 -1.30
N SER A 60 8.14 7.30 -0.27
CA SER A 60 7.06 7.06 0.69
C SER A 60 5.72 6.93 -0.01
N PHE A 61 5.33 7.89 -0.87
CA PHE A 61 4.08 7.78 -1.62
C PHE A 61 4.01 6.59 -2.58
N THR A 62 5.13 6.11 -3.12
CA THR A 62 5.13 4.87 -3.93
C THR A 62 4.83 3.65 -3.06
N ALA A 63 5.45 3.54 -1.88
CA ALA A 63 5.18 2.45 -0.93
C ALA A 63 3.72 2.49 -0.45
N LEU A 64 3.27 3.65 0.01
CA LEU A 64 1.91 3.87 0.51
C LEU A 64 0.83 3.54 -0.52
N ASN A 65 1.02 3.87 -1.80
CA ASN A 65 0.09 3.47 -2.87
C ASN A 65 0.03 1.95 -3.13
N ASN A 66 1.03 1.17 -2.70
CA ASN A 66 1.01 -0.29 -2.83
C ASN A 66 0.42 -0.99 -1.61
N VAL A 67 0.52 -0.38 -0.41
CA VAL A 67 0.08 -1.01 0.86
C VAL A 67 -1.19 -0.42 1.46
N TYR A 68 -1.65 0.73 0.97
CA TYR A 68 -2.94 1.30 1.31
C TYR A 68 -3.79 1.53 0.05
N GLU A 69 -5.08 1.73 0.26
CA GLU A 69 -6.05 2.09 -0.78
C GLU A 69 -6.99 3.20 -0.28
N GLY A 70 -7.12 4.25 -1.09
CA GLY A 70 -8.04 5.36 -0.83
C GLY A 70 -9.45 5.12 -1.36
N ILE A 71 -10.24 6.18 -1.40
CA ILE A 71 -11.55 6.18 -2.09
C ILE A 71 -11.36 5.83 -3.57
N TYR A 72 -10.38 6.44 -4.22
CA TYR A 72 -10.02 6.17 -5.61
C TYR A 72 -8.57 5.72 -5.79
N ARG A 73 -8.27 5.19 -6.98
CA ARG A 73 -6.92 4.87 -7.46
C ARG A 73 -6.78 5.36 -8.90
N LEU A 74 -5.59 5.81 -9.30
CA LEU A 74 -5.34 6.25 -10.68
C LEU A 74 -5.16 5.06 -11.63
N ASP A 75 -5.72 5.15 -12.84
CA ASP A 75 -5.55 4.15 -13.90
C ASP A 75 -4.26 4.33 -14.73
N GLU A 76 -4.09 3.53 -15.80
CA GLU A 76 -2.95 3.65 -16.72
C GLU A 76 -2.86 4.98 -17.50
N ASN A 77 -3.94 5.78 -17.50
CA ASN A 77 -4.03 7.10 -18.10
C ASN A 77 -3.85 8.23 -17.07
N ASN A 78 -3.74 7.91 -15.79
CA ASN A 78 -3.75 8.81 -14.62
C ASN A 78 -5.12 9.44 -14.34
N GLU A 79 -6.21 8.78 -14.71
CA GLU A 79 -7.58 9.18 -14.37
C GLU A 79 -8.05 8.46 -13.09
N PRO A 80 -8.65 9.16 -12.09
CA PRO A 80 -9.21 8.51 -10.90
C PRO A 80 -10.31 7.49 -11.23
N GLN A 81 -10.24 6.32 -10.60
CA GLN A 81 -11.23 5.25 -10.70
C GLN A 81 -11.67 4.78 -9.28
N PRO A 82 -12.88 4.24 -9.12
CA PRO A 82 -13.34 3.62 -7.88
C PRO A 82 -12.37 2.54 -7.37
N ALA A 83 -12.05 2.58 -6.08
CA ALA A 83 -11.11 1.64 -5.44
C ALA A 83 -11.65 1.14 -4.09
N GLY A 84 -11.58 1.98 -3.04
CA GLY A 84 -12.30 1.77 -1.78
C GLY A 84 -13.82 1.95 -1.91
N THR A 85 -14.31 2.41 -3.07
CA THR A 85 -15.73 2.55 -3.42
C THR A 85 -16.12 1.63 -4.57
N ALA A 86 -17.41 1.31 -4.69
CA ALA A 86 -17.93 0.56 -5.83
C ALA A 86 -18.16 1.42 -7.09
N GLU A 87 -18.32 2.73 -6.91
CA GLU A 87 -18.58 3.71 -7.97
C GLU A 87 -17.99 5.09 -7.63
N MET A 88 -18.06 6.04 -8.57
CA MET A 88 -17.69 7.43 -8.31
C MET A 88 -18.76 8.09 -7.42
N ALA A 89 -18.33 9.05 -6.60
CA ALA A 89 -19.21 9.81 -5.71
C ALA A 89 -20.40 10.48 -6.45
N ASP A 90 -21.55 10.54 -5.79
CA ASP A 90 -22.67 11.38 -6.24
C ASP A 90 -22.44 12.82 -5.76
N VAL A 91 -22.15 13.71 -6.72
CA VAL A 91 -21.73 15.10 -6.48
C VAL A 91 -22.90 16.05 -6.70
N SER A 92 -23.11 16.96 -5.75
CA SER A 92 -24.18 17.97 -5.80
C SER A 92 -24.11 18.89 -7.03
N GLU A 93 -25.26 19.49 -7.43
CA GLU A 93 -25.34 20.37 -8.60
C GLU A 93 -24.40 21.60 -8.53
N ASP A 94 -24.00 22.02 -7.33
CA ASP A 94 -23.05 23.11 -7.09
C ASP A 94 -21.59 22.65 -6.95
N GLY A 95 -21.33 21.33 -6.90
CA GLY A 95 -19.99 20.75 -6.81
C GLY A 95 -19.34 20.87 -5.41
N LEU A 96 -20.16 21.00 -4.36
CA LEU A 96 -19.70 21.21 -2.99
C LEU A 96 -19.85 19.98 -2.08
N THR A 97 -20.84 19.12 -2.31
CA THR A 97 -21.09 17.92 -1.50
C THR A 97 -20.83 16.67 -2.32
N TYR A 98 -20.02 15.76 -1.77
CA TYR A 98 -19.65 14.47 -2.33
C TYR A 98 -20.24 13.36 -1.44
N ASN A 99 -21.15 12.56 -1.98
CA ASN A 99 -21.71 11.39 -1.30
C ASN A 99 -20.99 10.14 -1.80
N ILE A 100 -20.36 9.41 -0.89
CA ILE A 100 -19.38 8.37 -1.20
C ILE A 100 -19.84 7.05 -0.57
N THR A 101 -20.11 6.04 -1.41
CA THR A 101 -20.47 4.69 -0.97
C THR A 101 -19.24 3.79 -0.98
N LEU A 102 -18.76 3.42 0.21
CA LEU A 102 -17.62 2.55 0.42
C LEU A 102 -17.96 1.08 0.10
N ARG A 103 -16.92 0.28 -0.15
CA ARG A 103 -17.01 -1.18 -0.28
C ARG A 103 -17.30 -1.84 1.07
N GLU A 104 -18.42 -2.54 1.19
CA GLU A 104 -18.78 -3.35 2.38
C GLU A 104 -17.80 -4.52 2.63
N ASP A 105 -17.00 -4.92 1.62
CA ASP A 105 -16.03 -6.02 1.69
C ASP A 105 -14.58 -5.57 1.97
N ALA A 106 -14.32 -4.26 2.08
CA ALA A 106 -13.00 -3.72 2.34
C ALA A 106 -12.51 -4.03 3.77
N LYS A 107 -11.23 -4.40 3.89
CA LYS A 107 -10.60 -4.80 5.16
C LYS A 107 -9.19 -4.27 5.34
N TRP A 108 -8.83 -4.12 6.59
CA TRP A 108 -7.45 -4.04 7.06
C TRP A 108 -6.79 -5.43 7.09
N SER A 109 -5.46 -5.50 7.04
CA SER A 109 -4.68 -6.74 7.01
C SER A 109 -4.77 -7.60 8.28
N ASN A 110 -5.37 -7.09 9.36
CA ASN A 110 -5.74 -7.86 10.55
C ASN A 110 -7.13 -8.55 10.43
N GLY A 111 -7.86 -8.30 9.34
CA GLY A 111 -9.20 -8.84 9.06
C GLY A 111 -10.37 -7.97 9.53
N GLU A 112 -10.11 -6.81 10.15
CA GLU A 112 -11.14 -5.84 10.55
C GLU A 112 -11.65 -5.04 9.34
N PRO A 113 -12.93 -4.62 9.33
CA PRO A 113 -13.49 -3.86 8.21
C PRO A 113 -12.86 -2.47 8.11
N VAL A 114 -12.68 -1.97 6.87
CA VAL A 114 -12.45 -0.54 6.64
C VAL A 114 -13.80 0.15 6.64
N THR A 115 -13.92 1.24 7.39
CA THR A 115 -15.19 1.96 7.60
C THR A 115 -15.05 3.44 7.28
N ALA A 116 -16.19 4.13 7.17
CA ALA A 116 -16.25 5.58 7.05
C ALA A 116 -15.51 6.31 8.18
N ASP A 117 -15.54 5.78 9.40
CA ASP A 117 -14.85 6.38 10.56
C ASP A 117 -13.32 6.37 10.39
N ASP A 118 -12.73 5.39 9.69
CA ASP A 118 -11.28 5.38 9.41
C ASP A 118 -10.84 6.53 8.48
N TYR A 119 -11.72 6.95 7.56
CA TYR A 119 -11.49 8.12 6.70
C TYR A 119 -11.66 9.41 7.49
N VAL A 120 -12.74 9.53 8.27
CA VAL A 120 -12.97 10.67 9.18
C VAL A 120 -11.75 10.85 10.08
N TYR A 121 -11.32 9.80 10.76
CA TYR A 121 -10.15 9.81 11.64
C TYR A 121 -8.86 10.20 10.90
N GLY A 122 -8.53 9.53 9.79
CA GLY A 122 -7.30 9.80 9.04
C GLY A 122 -7.21 11.22 8.50
N TRP A 123 -8.34 11.78 8.06
CA TRP A 123 -8.43 13.16 7.57
C TRP A 123 -8.28 14.15 8.73
N GLN A 124 -9.01 13.95 9.83
CA GLN A 124 -8.95 14.79 11.03
C GLN A 124 -7.55 14.78 11.68
N ARG A 125 -6.89 13.61 11.74
CA ARG A 125 -5.48 13.48 12.15
C ARG A 125 -4.57 14.29 11.24
N THR A 126 -4.76 14.21 9.92
CA THR A 126 -3.88 14.91 8.96
C THR A 126 -4.01 16.43 9.04
N VAL A 127 -5.20 16.98 9.31
CA VAL A 127 -5.38 18.44 9.48
C VAL A 127 -5.02 18.97 10.86
N ASN A 128 -4.90 18.10 11.87
CA ASN A 128 -4.59 18.52 13.24
C ASN A 128 -3.20 19.21 13.29
N PRO A 129 -3.10 20.47 13.76
CA PRO A 129 -1.83 21.17 13.90
C PRO A 129 -0.79 20.44 14.78
N GLU A 130 -1.22 19.59 15.71
CA GLU A 130 -0.32 18.77 16.54
C GLU A 130 0.38 17.66 15.75
N THR A 131 -0.23 17.16 14.67
CA THR A 131 0.38 16.17 13.76
C THR A 131 1.43 16.80 12.84
N ALA A 132 1.39 18.12 12.62
CA ALA A 132 2.36 18.88 11.82
C ALA A 132 2.58 18.34 10.39
N ALA A 133 1.56 17.74 9.78
CA ALA A 133 1.60 17.19 8.43
C ALA A 133 1.87 18.28 7.37
N GLU A 134 2.99 18.20 6.66
CA GLU A 134 3.35 19.19 5.62
C GLU A 134 2.33 19.23 4.46
N TYR A 135 1.63 18.12 4.21
CA TYR A 135 0.59 18.01 3.17
C TYR A 135 -0.82 18.42 3.63
N ALA A 136 -1.01 18.84 4.88
CA ALA A 136 -2.31 19.26 5.41
C ALA A 136 -2.97 20.36 4.56
N TYR A 137 -2.19 21.24 3.91
CA TYR A 137 -2.72 22.31 3.05
C TYR A 137 -3.63 21.82 1.91
N LEU A 138 -3.53 20.55 1.49
CA LEU A 138 -4.46 19.97 0.49
C LEU A 138 -5.90 19.87 1.00
N TYR A 139 -6.09 19.83 2.32
CA TYR A 139 -7.41 19.84 2.95
C TYR A 139 -8.05 21.22 3.00
N GLY A 140 -7.34 22.29 2.64
CA GLY A 140 -7.88 23.66 2.56
C GLY A 140 -8.99 23.87 1.51
N TYR A 141 -9.41 22.81 0.80
CA TYR A 141 -10.60 22.79 -0.06
C TYR A 141 -11.83 22.16 0.63
N VAL A 142 -11.62 21.32 1.65
CA VAL A 142 -12.66 20.72 2.49
C VAL A 142 -13.17 21.78 3.46
N GLU A 143 -14.48 21.81 3.73
CA GLU A 143 -15.10 22.76 4.65
C GLU A 143 -14.36 22.77 6.00
N ASN A 144 -14.10 23.98 6.51
CA ASN A 144 -13.32 24.24 7.73
C ASN A 144 -11.83 23.86 7.70
N GLY A 145 -11.31 23.29 6.60
CA GLY A 145 -9.93 22.77 6.54
C GLY A 145 -8.85 23.82 6.85
N ASN A 146 -8.94 25.02 6.28
CA ASN A 146 -7.96 26.09 6.55
C ASN A 146 -8.02 26.55 8.01
N ASP A 147 -9.22 26.78 8.55
CA ASP A 147 -9.42 27.23 9.94
C ASP A 147 -8.83 26.22 10.95
N ILE A 148 -8.94 24.92 10.66
CA ILE A 148 -8.36 23.86 11.51
C ILE A 148 -6.83 23.86 11.42
N ILE A 149 -6.27 23.96 10.22
CA ILE A 149 -4.81 24.01 9.99
C ILE A 149 -4.17 25.25 10.66
N GLU A 150 -4.90 26.37 10.70
CA GLU A 150 -4.48 27.59 11.41
C GLU A 150 -4.73 27.54 12.93
N GLY A 151 -5.41 26.48 13.43
CA GLY A 151 -5.71 26.27 14.85
C GLY A 151 -6.87 27.12 15.37
N GLU A 152 -7.74 27.62 14.49
CA GLU A 152 -8.94 28.40 14.82
C GLU A 152 -10.18 27.53 15.11
N LYS A 153 -10.21 26.29 14.61
CA LYS A 153 -11.27 25.28 14.82
C LYS A 153 -10.72 23.93 15.30
N ASP A 154 -11.59 23.11 15.89
CA ASP A 154 -11.25 21.75 16.31
C ASP A 154 -11.22 20.80 15.09
N PRO A 155 -10.29 19.82 15.00
CA PRO A 155 -10.26 18.86 13.91
C PRO A 155 -11.58 18.12 13.68
N SER A 156 -12.38 17.89 14.74
CA SER A 156 -13.72 17.28 14.62
C SER A 156 -14.75 18.14 13.88
N GLU A 157 -14.44 19.41 13.57
CA GLU A 157 -15.27 20.28 12.72
C GLU A 157 -14.93 20.17 11.22
N LEU A 158 -13.97 19.33 10.81
CA LEU A 158 -13.64 19.14 9.39
C LEU A 158 -14.86 18.65 8.58
N GLY A 159 -15.04 19.15 7.35
CA GLY A 159 -16.12 18.80 6.42
C GLY A 159 -16.13 17.37 5.89
N ILE A 160 -15.93 16.37 6.74
CA ILE A 160 -16.09 14.93 6.45
C ILE A 160 -16.94 14.30 7.55
N THR A 161 -17.95 13.50 7.18
CA THR A 161 -18.88 12.84 8.11
C THR A 161 -19.12 11.40 7.68
N ALA A 162 -18.96 10.47 8.62
CA ALA A 162 -19.51 9.12 8.51
C ALA A 162 -21.03 9.18 8.74
N VAL A 163 -21.81 8.98 7.68
CA VAL A 163 -23.28 8.86 7.75
C VAL A 163 -23.67 7.49 8.33
N ASN A 164 -22.87 6.48 8.02
CA ASN A 164 -22.76 5.17 8.66
C ASN A 164 -21.45 4.51 8.20
N ASP A 165 -21.20 3.28 8.67
CA ASP A 165 -20.01 2.45 8.42
C ASP A 165 -19.54 2.43 6.94
N HIS A 166 -20.45 2.61 5.96
CA HIS A 166 -20.14 2.53 4.53
C HIS A 166 -20.59 3.76 3.70
N GLU A 167 -21.10 4.82 4.33
CA GLU A 167 -21.50 6.05 3.64
C GLU A 167 -20.75 7.27 4.23
N LEU A 168 -20.00 7.95 3.38
CA LEU A 168 -19.28 9.20 3.69
C LEU A 168 -19.95 10.38 2.99
N GLU A 169 -20.14 11.47 3.72
CA GLU A 169 -20.44 12.80 3.16
C GLU A 169 -19.20 13.69 3.33
N VAL A 170 -18.75 14.31 2.23
CA VAL A 170 -17.66 15.30 2.25
C VAL A 170 -18.17 16.62 1.68
N ASN A 171 -17.97 17.71 2.43
CA ASN A 171 -18.37 19.06 2.05
C ASN A 171 -17.14 19.93 1.78
N LEU A 172 -17.20 20.76 0.74
CA LEU A 172 -16.12 21.65 0.29
C LEU A 172 -16.48 23.13 0.45
N ASP A 173 -15.50 23.97 0.77
CA ASP A 173 -15.65 25.44 0.79
C ASP A 173 -15.78 26.05 -0.62
N THR A 174 -15.29 25.34 -1.64
CA THR A 174 -15.29 25.79 -3.04
C THR A 174 -15.36 24.60 -4.01
N PRO A 175 -16.03 24.73 -5.17
CA PRO A 175 -16.05 23.67 -6.16
C PRO A 175 -14.62 23.43 -6.66
N THR A 176 -14.15 22.18 -6.54
CA THR A 176 -12.75 21.83 -6.73
C THR A 176 -12.64 20.76 -7.82
N PRO A 177 -12.41 21.13 -9.11
CA PRO A 177 -12.51 20.19 -10.24
C PRO A 177 -11.47 19.06 -10.28
N PHE A 178 -10.51 19.06 -9.34
CA PHE A 178 -9.48 18.04 -9.18
C PHE A 178 -9.65 17.27 -7.85
N PHE A 179 -10.77 17.41 -7.15
CA PHE A 179 -10.98 16.75 -5.84
C PHE A 179 -10.87 15.22 -5.95
N ASP A 180 -11.37 14.62 -7.04
CA ASP A 180 -11.19 13.18 -7.31
C ASP A 180 -9.71 12.75 -7.38
N ASN A 181 -8.78 13.65 -7.76
CA ASN A 181 -7.35 13.34 -7.72
C ASN A 181 -6.78 13.41 -6.30
N LEU A 182 -7.38 14.22 -5.41
CA LEU A 182 -7.05 14.22 -3.98
C LEU A 182 -7.57 12.95 -3.30
N LEU A 183 -8.77 12.49 -3.65
CA LEU A 183 -9.34 11.22 -3.18
C LEU A 183 -8.56 9.96 -3.64
N ALA A 184 -7.65 10.13 -4.60
CA ALA A 184 -6.67 9.13 -5.06
C ALA A 184 -5.24 9.35 -4.51
N PHE A 185 -5.03 10.34 -3.63
CA PHE A 185 -3.71 10.71 -3.10
C PHE A 185 -3.51 10.16 -1.67
N PRO A 186 -2.34 9.59 -1.31
CA PRO A 186 -2.14 8.90 -0.03
C PRO A 186 -2.53 9.68 1.22
N SER A 187 -2.33 11.00 1.26
CA SER A 187 -2.71 11.80 2.43
C SER A 187 -4.22 11.85 2.71
N PHE A 188 -5.07 11.36 1.79
CA PHE A 188 -6.54 11.24 1.92
C PHE A 188 -7.01 9.78 2.12
N PHE A 189 -6.09 8.83 2.27
CA PHE A 189 -6.42 7.43 2.53
C PHE A 189 -6.91 7.24 3.98
N PRO A 190 -7.66 6.16 4.28
CA PRO A 190 -8.13 5.90 5.64
C PRO A 190 -6.94 5.57 6.55
N GLN A 191 -7.10 5.76 7.86
CA GLN A 191 -6.09 5.38 8.85
C GLN A 191 -6.74 4.56 9.97
N PRO A 192 -6.11 3.44 10.40
CA PRO A 192 -6.71 2.50 11.35
C PRO A 192 -6.69 3.08 12.77
N GLN A 193 -7.80 3.70 13.19
CA GLN A 193 -7.85 4.52 14.42
C GLN A 193 -7.29 3.79 15.65
N GLU A 194 -7.75 2.57 15.92
CA GLU A 194 -7.33 1.83 17.12
C GLU A 194 -5.81 1.55 17.13
N VAL A 195 -5.21 1.28 15.98
CA VAL A 195 -3.76 1.02 15.87
C VAL A 195 -2.94 2.31 16.01
N VAL A 196 -3.41 3.41 15.43
CA VAL A 196 -2.76 4.72 15.58
C VAL A 196 -2.80 5.17 17.04
N GLU A 197 -3.92 4.98 17.73
CA GLU A 197 -4.07 5.30 19.16
C GLU A 197 -3.29 4.35 20.08
N GLU A 198 -3.19 3.05 19.75
CA GLU A 198 -2.39 2.08 20.52
C GLU A 198 -0.88 2.39 20.43
N LYS A 199 -0.39 2.67 19.22
CA LYS A 199 1.04 2.89 18.94
C LYS A 199 1.50 4.31 19.30
N GLY A 200 0.63 5.31 19.15
CA GLY A 200 0.93 6.71 19.43
C GLY A 200 2.18 7.20 18.67
N ASP A 201 3.19 7.66 19.40
CA ASP A 201 4.44 8.20 18.84
C ASP A 201 5.23 7.20 17.95
N THR A 202 4.99 5.88 18.09
CA THR A 202 5.68 4.84 17.28
C THR A 202 4.81 4.32 16.13
N TYR A 203 3.64 4.91 15.86
CA TYR A 203 2.79 4.51 14.74
C TYR A 203 3.55 4.58 13.41
N ALA A 204 3.51 3.49 12.64
CA ALA A 204 4.24 3.33 11.38
C ALA A 204 5.76 3.63 11.44
N GLU A 205 6.39 3.52 12.62
CA GLU A 205 7.86 3.58 12.76
C GLU A 205 8.53 2.38 12.07
N THR A 206 7.94 1.19 12.20
CA THR A 206 8.32 -0.05 11.47
C THR A 206 7.12 -0.68 10.76
N SER A 207 7.35 -1.74 9.97
CA SER A 207 6.25 -2.54 9.38
C SER A 207 5.34 -3.23 10.42
N ASP A 208 5.82 -3.42 11.66
CA ASP A 208 5.04 -4.05 12.73
C ASP A 208 4.21 -3.02 13.53
N ASP A 209 4.27 -1.73 13.13
CA ASP A 209 3.61 -0.60 13.78
C ASP A 209 2.43 -0.01 12.99
N SER A 210 1.92 -0.71 11.98
CA SER A 210 0.66 -0.38 11.29
C SER A 210 -0.05 -1.64 10.75
N ILE A 211 -1.24 -1.43 10.17
CA ILE A 211 -2.01 -2.39 9.39
C ILE A 211 -2.41 -1.76 8.04
N TYR A 212 -2.75 -2.60 7.06
CA TYR A 212 -2.74 -2.23 5.64
C TYR A 212 -4.05 -2.61 4.95
N ASN A 213 -4.65 -1.71 4.16
CA ASN A 213 -5.88 -2.00 3.39
C ASN A 213 -5.66 -2.09 1.86
N GLY A 214 -4.41 -1.99 1.39
CA GLY A 214 -4.06 -2.13 -0.01
C GLY A 214 -3.80 -3.57 -0.44
N PRO A 215 -3.46 -3.78 -1.73
CA PRO A 215 -3.19 -5.11 -2.30
C PRO A 215 -1.94 -5.80 -1.74
N PHE A 216 -1.08 -5.06 -1.03
CA PHE A 216 0.08 -5.59 -0.32
C PHE A 216 0.10 -5.11 1.14
N SER A 217 0.84 -5.82 1.98
CA SER A 217 1.30 -5.33 3.30
C SER A 217 2.76 -4.92 3.20
N LEU A 218 3.15 -3.85 3.89
CA LEU A 218 4.57 -3.53 4.09
C LEU A 218 5.14 -4.55 5.10
N THR A 219 6.35 -5.02 4.83
CA THR A 219 7.04 -6.03 5.64
C THR A 219 8.54 -5.78 5.58
N GLU A 220 9.27 -6.21 6.60
CA GLU A 220 10.73 -6.04 6.65
C GLU A 220 11.14 -4.57 6.48
N PHE A 221 10.39 -3.63 7.09
CA PHE A 221 10.76 -2.22 7.16
C PHE A 221 11.19 -1.88 8.59
N ASP A 222 12.51 -1.79 8.81
CA ASP A 222 13.17 -1.49 10.09
C ASP A 222 13.25 0.03 10.40
N GLY A 223 12.53 0.85 9.64
CA GLY A 223 12.31 2.27 9.91
C GLY A 223 13.13 3.27 9.09
N ALA A 224 12.71 4.53 9.18
CA ALA A 224 13.25 5.63 8.36
C ALA A 224 14.70 5.99 8.74
N GLY A 225 15.59 6.01 7.75
CA GLY A 225 17.01 6.37 7.94
C GLY A 225 17.89 5.27 8.56
N SER A 226 17.30 4.11 8.89
CA SER A 226 17.99 2.87 9.26
C SER A 226 17.99 1.85 8.12
N ASP A 227 16.93 1.82 7.32
CA ASP A 227 16.66 0.74 6.39
C ASP A 227 16.90 1.10 4.90
N THR A 228 17.49 0.16 4.17
CA THR A 228 17.81 0.25 2.73
C THR A 228 17.08 -0.80 1.88
N GLU A 229 16.43 -1.79 2.48
CA GLU A 229 15.77 -2.91 1.80
C GLU A 229 14.47 -3.29 2.53
N TRP A 230 13.31 -3.06 1.92
CA TRP A 230 12.01 -3.46 2.48
C TRP A 230 11.17 -4.26 1.47
N SER A 231 10.22 -5.02 2.00
CA SER A 231 9.43 -6.00 1.26
C SER A 231 7.94 -5.66 1.21
N TYR A 232 7.28 -6.10 0.14
CA TYR A 232 5.83 -6.09 0.02
C TYR A 232 5.33 -7.53 -0.12
N THR A 233 4.48 -7.99 0.81
CA THR A 233 3.80 -9.28 0.71
C THR A 233 2.36 -9.09 0.28
N ALA A 234 1.79 -10.01 -0.50
CA ALA A 234 0.38 -9.90 -0.91
C ALA A 234 -0.53 -9.86 0.33
N ASN A 235 -1.52 -8.95 0.33
CA ASN A 235 -2.51 -8.87 1.38
C ASN A 235 -3.62 -9.89 1.11
N GLU A 236 -3.72 -10.96 1.91
CA GLU A 236 -4.70 -12.03 1.71
C GLU A 236 -6.13 -11.63 2.13
N GLU A 237 -6.31 -10.45 2.75
CA GLU A 237 -7.63 -9.89 3.13
C GLU A 237 -8.18 -8.87 2.10
N TYR A 238 -7.47 -8.62 0.98
CA TYR A 238 -7.83 -7.65 -0.08
C TYR A 238 -8.59 -8.26 -1.28
#